data_AF-A0A1I1KXT0-F1
#
_entry.id   AF-A0A1I1KXT0-F1
#
_cell.length_a   1.000
_cell.length_b   1.000
_cell.length_c   1.000
_cell.angle_alpha   90.00
_cell.angle_beta   90.00
_cell.angle_gamma   90.00
#
_symmetry.space_group_name_H-M   'P 1'
#
loop_
_entity.id
_entity.type
_entity.pdbx_description
1 polymer ?
#
loop_
_entity_poly.entity_id
_entity_poly.type
_entity_poly.pdbx_seq_one_letter_code
_entity_poly.pdbx_strand_id
1 'polypeptide(L)'
;MTRRLAWSAVAGAMALGVAGWALAQVDASLQKMGVGDEFGLNRHLADDQEFVIPLAELVEHGRKVFSANWTVSEGGGRPLAKGNGRTLSDIATPLKGARSFNRISGPDANSCMGCHSQPYGVAGGSGDFVANVFVQGQRFDFATFERADMVPTRGAVDERGKPVTLTSIGNSRHTPGMFGAGYIEMLAREITMDLQRIRDGMRRGETRVLLAKGIDFGRITRREDGLWDVREVTGIPRQSLITATPLDPPSLIVRPWHQAGNSVSLRDFTNTSYHHHHGIQAIERFGANVDPDGDGYSNEMTRADVTAATVFQAVMAVPGQVIPNDPVVERAILRGQQMFNKMQCATCHVPELPLSRQGWTFTEPGPFNPMGNLRTGDTRTLRVDLNDRSLPLPRLAPRDARDDVMMIPAYTDFKLHDVSGEADDMPAEALDMNWPVWAAKFPAGNKRFLTRRLWGIANSGPYFHHGMFSTMRQAVLGHAGEALASRKAFQAAPKGDQDALIEFLKSLQVLPPGTPALVVDEHFRPKRWGEKTVAGKGGAD
;
A
#
# COMPACT_ATOMS: atom_id res chain seq x y z
N MET A 1 40.20 46.87 47.85
CA MET A 1 39.46 45.72 47.29
C MET A 1 37.97 46.04 47.33
N THR A 2 37.19 45.50 46.38
CA THR A 2 35.75 45.73 46.10
C THR A 2 35.42 46.91 45.16
N ARG A 3 35.39 46.61 43.85
CA ARG A 3 34.69 47.40 42.83
C ARG A 3 33.21 47.02 42.84
N ARG A 4 32.33 48.00 42.98
CA ARG A 4 30.86 47.86 42.84
C ARG A 4 30.49 47.92 41.35
N LEU A 5 29.71 46.95 40.90
CA LEU A 5 29.11 46.90 39.55
C LEU A 5 28.01 47.96 39.42
N ALA A 6 28.06 48.71 38.32
CA ALA A 6 26.95 49.54 37.85
C ALA A 6 26.09 48.71 36.89
N TRP A 7 24.81 48.59 37.22
CA TRP A 7 23.78 48.02 36.35
C TRP A 7 23.29 49.11 35.39
N SER A 8 23.28 48.81 34.09
CA SER A 8 22.60 49.62 33.07
C SER A 8 21.53 48.78 32.42
N ALA A 9 20.28 49.17 32.63
CA ALA A 9 19.11 48.62 31.97
C ALA A 9 19.07 49.09 30.52
N VAL A 10 18.84 48.16 29.58
CA VAL A 10 18.39 48.48 28.23
C VAL A 10 17.19 47.61 27.93
N ALA A 11 16.04 48.27 27.78
CA ALA A 11 14.81 47.69 27.27
C ALA A 11 14.97 47.39 25.78
N GLY A 12 14.68 46.14 25.37
CA GLY A 12 14.62 45.71 23.98
C GLY A 12 13.24 45.17 23.66
N ALA A 13 12.54 45.86 22.75
CA ALA A 13 11.17 45.60 22.36
C ALA A 13 10.96 44.21 21.74
N MET A 14 9.85 43.57 22.13
CA MET A 14 9.28 42.42 21.44
C MET A 14 8.77 42.84 20.05
N ALA A 15 9.33 42.25 19.01
CA ALA A 15 8.71 42.20 17.69
C ALA A 15 8.33 40.75 17.39
N LEU A 16 7.04 40.44 17.51
CA LEU A 16 6.42 39.22 17.01
C LEU A 16 6.46 39.27 15.47
N GLY A 17 7.50 38.68 14.89
CA GLY A 17 7.57 38.40 13.46
C GLY A 17 6.91 37.06 13.16
N VAL A 18 5.74 37.10 12.51
CA VAL A 18 5.18 35.94 11.80
C VAL A 18 6.11 35.66 10.62
N ALA A 19 7.06 34.74 10.80
CA ALA A 19 7.85 34.23 9.70
C ALA A 19 6.98 33.29 8.88
N GLY A 20 6.38 33.83 7.81
CA GLY A 20 5.89 33.00 6.71
C GLY A 20 7.08 32.23 6.15
N TRP A 21 7.03 30.90 6.24
CA TRP A 21 7.97 30.03 5.56
C TRP A 21 7.71 30.16 4.06
N ALA A 22 8.37 31.11 3.41
CA ALA A 22 8.62 30.99 1.99
C ALA A 22 9.56 29.79 1.83
N LEU A 23 9.00 28.64 1.45
CA LEU A 23 9.78 27.51 0.96
C LEU A 23 10.61 28.05 -0.20
N ALA A 24 11.91 28.25 0.02
CA ALA A 24 12.84 28.41 -1.08
C ALA A 24 12.63 27.19 -1.99
N GLN A 25 12.44 27.39 -3.29
CA GLN A 25 12.41 26.28 -4.24
C GLN A 25 13.76 25.57 -4.16
N VAL A 26 13.79 24.40 -3.55
CA VAL A 26 14.98 23.56 -3.44
C VAL A 26 14.91 22.55 -4.58
N ASP A 27 15.87 22.65 -5.48
CA ASP A 27 15.76 22.05 -6.80
C ASP A 27 16.80 20.94 -6.97
N ALA A 28 16.36 19.69 -6.77
CA ALA A 28 17.14 18.50 -7.13
C ALA A 28 17.46 18.45 -8.63
N SER A 29 16.68 19.14 -9.48
CA SER A 29 16.91 19.19 -10.92
C SER A 29 18.18 19.96 -11.30
N LEU A 30 18.87 20.57 -10.32
CA LEU A 30 20.15 21.26 -10.51
C LEU A 30 21.37 20.34 -10.52
N GLN A 31 21.23 19.03 -10.25
CA GLN A 31 22.34 18.10 -10.50
C GLN A 31 22.66 18.10 -12.01
N LYS A 32 23.79 18.73 -12.36
CA LYS A 32 24.25 18.81 -13.75
C LYS A 32 24.91 17.49 -14.11
N MET A 33 24.20 16.67 -14.89
CA MET A 33 24.77 15.49 -15.55
C MET A 33 25.96 15.90 -16.43
N GLY A 34 27.12 15.35 -16.12
CA GLY A 34 28.30 15.34 -16.95
C GLY A 34 28.28 14.21 -17.98
N VAL A 35 29.17 14.30 -18.96
CA VAL A 35 29.42 13.19 -19.89
C VAL A 35 30.01 12.01 -19.11
N GLY A 36 29.32 10.87 -19.13
CA GLY A 36 29.74 9.65 -18.44
C GLY A 36 28.98 9.36 -17.15
N ASP A 37 28.08 10.24 -16.72
CA ASP A 37 27.22 9.98 -15.55
C ASP A 37 26.15 8.94 -15.90
N GLU A 38 25.98 7.96 -15.02
CA GLU A 38 25.05 6.82 -15.20
C GLU A 38 23.84 6.96 -14.26
N PHE A 39 23.00 7.98 -14.47
CA PHE A 39 21.84 8.19 -13.60
C PHE A 39 20.66 7.26 -13.97
N GLY A 40 19.96 6.78 -12.94
CA GLY A 40 18.71 6.06 -13.04
C GLY A 40 17.56 6.97 -13.46
N LEU A 41 17.57 8.23 -13.00
CA LEU A 41 16.64 9.27 -13.41
C LEU A 41 17.37 10.50 -13.98
N ASN A 42 17.38 10.63 -15.30
CA ASN A 42 18.09 11.71 -15.99
C ASN A 42 17.58 13.13 -15.71
N ARG A 43 16.37 13.28 -15.18
CA ARG A 43 15.80 14.61 -14.92
C ARG A 43 14.80 14.48 -13.79
N HIS A 44 14.95 15.31 -12.76
CA HIS A 44 13.93 15.53 -11.75
C HIS A 44 12.95 16.61 -12.20
N LEU A 45 11.69 16.52 -11.74
CA LEU A 45 10.79 17.66 -11.82
C LEU A 45 11.13 18.64 -10.70
N ALA A 46 11.17 19.93 -11.01
CA ALA A 46 11.22 20.94 -9.95
C ALA A 46 9.85 21.01 -9.26
N ASP A 47 9.84 21.29 -7.96
CA ASP A 47 8.62 21.55 -7.22
C ASP A 47 7.75 22.61 -7.92
N ASP A 48 6.45 22.34 -7.98
CA ASP A 48 5.40 23.09 -8.68
C ASP A 48 5.29 22.80 -10.19
N GLN A 49 6.26 22.12 -10.81
CA GLN A 49 6.12 21.66 -12.20
C GLN A 49 4.97 20.65 -12.35
N GLU A 50 4.70 19.85 -11.31
CA GLU A 50 3.62 18.86 -11.28
C GLU A 50 2.22 19.46 -11.49
N PHE A 51 2.05 20.78 -11.30
CA PHE A 51 0.77 21.48 -11.46
C PHE A 51 0.61 22.16 -12.82
N VAL A 52 1.67 22.23 -13.63
CA VAL A 52 1.66 23.00 -14.89
C VAL A 52 1.96 22.16 -16.12
N ILE A 53 2.65 21.02 -15.97
CA ILE A 53 2.88 20.10 -17.08
C ILE A 53 1.61 19.32 -17.44
N PRO A 54 1.44 18.86 -18.69
CA PRO A 54 0.32 18.00 -19.07
C PRO A 54 0.27 16.70 -18.24
N LEU A 55 -0.93 16.23 -17.91
CA LEU A 55 -1.12 15.00 -17.12
C LEU A 55 -0.40 13.78 -17.73
N ALA A 56 -0.41 13.65 -19.06
CA ALA A 56 0.29 12.56 -19.74
C ALA A 56 1.81 12.61 -19.50
N GLU A 57 2.41 13.81 -19.48
CA GLU A 57 3.83 13.99 -19.17
C GLU A 57 4.12 13.69 -17.70
N LEU A 58 3.25 14.11 -16.78
CA LEU A 58 3.36 13.80 -15.36
C LEU A 58 3.31 12.28 -15.09
N VAL A 59 2.39 11.58 -15.75
CA VAL A 59 2.24 10.12 -15.62
C VAL A 59 3.46 9.39 -16.19
N GLU A 60 3.96 9.81 -17.34
CA GLU A 60 5.17 9.22 -17.93
C GLU A 60 6.41 9.52 -17.09
N HIS A 61 6.52 10.72 -16.52
CA HIS A 61 7.57 11.03 -15.56
C HIS A 61 7.48 10.12 -14.33
N GLY A 62 6.30 9.98 -13.74
CA GLY A 62 6.06 9.07 -12.62
C GLY A 62 6.44 7.62 -12.92
N ARG A 63 6.18 7.14 -14.15
CA ARG A 63 6.63 5.83 -14.63
C ARG A 63 8.16 5.74 -14.64
N LYS A 64 8.86 6.79 -15.10
CA LYS A 64 10.33 6.85 -15.08
C LYS A 64 10.87 6.83 -13.65
N VAL A 65 10.32 7.64 -12.74
CA VAL A 65 10.71 7.64 -11.31
C VAL A 65 10.47 6.26 -10.67
N PHE A 66 9.39 5.58 -11.03
CA PHE A 66 9.09 4.23 -10.54
C PHE A 66 10.07 3.16 -11.07
N SER A 67 10.50 3.31 -12.33
CA SER A 67 11.38 2.37 -13.02
C SER A 67 12.87 2.71 -12.92
N ALA A 68 13.23 3.87 -12.36
CA ALA A 68 14.61 4.33 -12.22
C ALA A 68 15.42 3.34 -11.40
N ASN A 69 16.53 2.86 -11.96
CA ASN A 69 17.50 2.06 -11.22
C ASN A 69 18.46 3.03 -10.54
N TRP A 70 18.15 3.39 -9.30
CA TRP A 70 18.89 4.37 -8.52
C TRP A 70 20.35 3.96 -8.34
N THR A 71 21.25 4.89 -8.62
CA THR A 71 22.70 4.67 -8.59
C THR A 71 23.35 5.45 -7.46
N VAL A 72 24.56 5.04 -7.07
CA VAL A 72 25.36 5.77 -6.07
C VAL A 72 25.72 7.20 -6.51
N SER A 73 25.55 7.53 -7.79
CA SER A 73 25.85 8.85 -8.35
C SER A 73 24.70 9.85 -8.17
N GLU A 74 23.53 9.38 -7.72
CA GLU A 74 22.33 10.20 -7.48
C GLU A 74 21.74 9.97 -6.08
N GLY A 75 22.52 9.39 -5.16
CA GLY A 75 22.12 9.09 -3.77
C GLY A 75 21.57 7.68 -3.52
N GLY A 76 21.71 6.77 -4.49
CA GLY A 76 21.30 5.38 -4.31
C GLY A 76 22.10 4.66 -3.24
N GLY A 77 21.41 4.11 -2.23
CA GLY A 77 22.01 3.51 -1.05
C GLY A 77 21.61 4.27 0.22
N ARG A 78 22.15 3.90 1.38
CA ARG A 78 21.93 4.66 2.63
C ARG A 78 23.00 4.36 3.67
N PRO A 79 24.23 4.85 3.46
CA PRO A 79 25.41 4.31 4.12
C PRO A 79 25.40 4.49 5.64
N LEU A 80 24.71 5.49 6.19
CA LEU A 80 24.61 5.75 7.63
C LEU A 80 23.17 5.66 8.17
N ALA A 81 22.21 5.17 7.37
CA ALA A 81 20.82 5.01 7.80
C ALA A 81 20.27 3.59 7.62
N LYS A 82 19.32 3.25 8.49
CA LYS A 82 18.46 2.07 8.43
C LYS A 82 17.25 2.36 7.55
N GLY A 83 16.55 1.33 7.09
CA GLY A 83 15.35 1.54 6.23
C GLY A 83 14.11 2.05 6.95
N ASN A 84 14.17 2.21 8.27
CA ASN A 84 13.18 2.98 9.02
C ASN A 84 13.54 4.47 9.19
N GLY A 85 14.61 4.95 8.54
CA GLY A 85 15.07 6.34 8.56
C GLY A 85 15.94 6.70 9.78
N ARG A 86 16.20 5.77 10.71
CA ARG A 86 17.09 6.01 11.85
C ARG A 86 18.55 5.78 11.46
N THR A 87 19.47 6.41 12.18
CA THR A 87 20.90 6.14 12.08
C THR A 87 21.24 4.67 12.36
N LEU A 88 22.34 4.19 11.78
CA LEU A 88 22.90 2.86 12.10
C LEU A 88 23.21 2.73 13.61
N SER A 89 23.14 1.50 14.08
CA SER A 89 23.56 1.10 15.42
C SER A 89 25.09 1.21 15.57
N ASP A 90 25.81 0.99 14.48
CA ASP A 90 27.27 1.12 14.39
C ASP A 90 27.68 1.97 13.17
N ILE A 91 27.72 3.29 13.36
CA ILE A 91 28.10 4.26 12.32
C ILE A 91 29.54 4.11 11.82
N ALA A 92 30.42 3.43 12.57
CA ALA A 92 31.79 3.17 12.15
C ALA A 92 31.85 2.12 11.04
N THR A 93 30.75 1.41 10.78
CA THR A 93 30.66 0.38 9.76
C THR A 93 29.53 0.66 8.75
N PRO A 94 29.73 1.64 7.84
CA PRO A 94 28.69 2.09 6.92
C PRO A 94 28.27 1.01 5.91
N LEU A 95 27.05 1.16 5.37
CA LEU A 95 26.48 0.28 4.33
C LEU A 95 27.05 0.60 2.94
N LYS A 96 28.36 0.41 2.76
CA LYS A 96 29.10 0.65 1.49
C LYS A 96 29.74 -0.64 0.97
N GLY A 97 30.09 -0.67 -0.32
CA GLY A 97 30.79 -1.80 -0.94
C GLY A 97 30.00 -3.11 -0.80
N ALA A 98 30.62 -4.15 -0.24
CA ALA A 98 29.97 -5.45 0.02
C ALA A 98 28.77 -5.39 0.99
N ARG A 99 28.58 -4.25 1.69
CA ARG A 99 27.45 -4.01 2.59
C ARG A 99 26.36 -3.09 2.03
N SER A 100 26.47 -2.71 0.76
CA SER A 100 25.50 -1.82 0.09
C SER A 100 24.12 -2.45 -0.08
N PHE A 101 24.05 -3.75 -0.35
CA PHE A 101 22.80 -4.49 -0.53
C PHE A 101 22.67 -5.66 0.45
N ASN A 102 21.47 -5.82 0.99
CA ASN A 102 21.10 -6.95 1.84
C ASN A 102 19.59 -7.17 1.77
N ARG A 103 19.16 -8.27 1.14
CA ARG A 103 17.74 -8.61 0.93
C ARG A 103 16.89 -8.71 2.21
N ILE A 104 17.51 -8.71 3.39
CA ILE A 104 16.81 -8.83 4.68
C ILE A 104 16.63 -7.46 5.36
N SER A 105 17.63 -6.57 5.31
CA SER A 105 17.68 -5.38 6.17
C SER A 105 18.29 -4.13 5.54
N GLY A 106 19.10 -4.29 4.50
CA GLY A 106 19.69 -3.17 3.75
C GLY A 106 18.77 -2.73 2.61
N PRO A 107 19.24 -1.82 1.74
CA PRO A 107 18.70 -1.72 0.39
C PRO A 107 18.64 -3.10 -0.26
N ASP A 108 17.54 -3.38 -0.93
CA ASP A 108 17.23 -4.72 -1.46
C ASP A 108 16.80 -4.69 -2.93
N ALA A 109 16.64 -3.52 -3.53
CA ALA A 109 16.31 -3.33 -4.93
C ALA A 109 16.92 -2.01 -5.45
N ASN A 110 17.10 -1.90 -6.77
CA ASN A 110 17.51 -0.64 -7.40
C ASN A 110 16.32 0.19 -7.87
N SER A 111 15.15 -0.43 -8.09
CA SER A 111 13.95 0.23 -8.60
C SER A 111 12.69 -0.45 -8.07
N CYS A 112 11.55 0.25 -8.07
CA CYS A 112 10.26 -0.37 -7.74
C CYS A 112 9.93 -1.47 -8.78
N MET A 113 10.23 -1.21 -10.05
CA MET A 113 9.99 -2.16 -11.15
C MET A 113 10.77 -3.48 -11.00
N GLY A 114 11.93 -3.47 -10.33
CA GLY A 114 12.69 -4.69 -10.05
C GLY A 114 11.87 -5.77 -9.31
N CYS A 115 10.90 -5.36 -8.49
CA CYS A 115 9.98 -6.28 -7.80
C CYS A 115 8.53 -6.21 -8.31
N HIS A 116 8.13 -5.14 -9.00
CA HIS A 116 6.77 -4.91 -9.47
C HIS A 116 6.66 -4.96 -11.00
N SER A 117 6.86 -6.14 -11.58
CA SER A 117 6.99 -6.31 -13.05
C SER A 117 6.10 -7.39 -13.67
N GLN A 118 5.31 -8.12 -12.89
CA GLN A 118 4.42 -9.16 -13.39
C GLN A 118 2.94 -8.74 -13.40
N PRO A 119 2.14 -9.12 -14.40
CA PRO A 119 2.53 -9.80 -15.64
C PRO A 119 3.09 -8.83 -16.70
N TYR A 120 3.55 -9.39 -17.83
CA TYR A 120 3.97 -8.65 -19.05
C TYR A 120 5.25 -7.81 -18.96
N GLY A 121 5.98 -7.82 -17.85
CA GLY A 121 7.21 -7.03 -17.73
C GLY A 121 6.95 -5.53 -17.64
N VAL A 122 5.76 -5.12 -17.19
CA VAL A 122 5.36 -3.71 -17.07
C VAL A 122 5.40 -3.25 -15.61
N ALA A 123 5.74 -1.98 -15.42
CA ALA A 123 5.80 -1.36 -14.10
C ALA A 123 4.44 -1.39 -13.37
N GLY A 124 4.47 -1.73 -12.09
CA GLY A 124 3.27 -1.76 -11.22
C GLY A 124 2.69 -3.15 -10.95
N GLY A 125 3.33 -4.18 -11.51
CA GLY A 125 2.95 -5.57 -11.33
C GLY A 125 3.18 -6.18 -9.95
N SER A 126 2.83 -7.46 -9.78
CA SER A 126 3.34 -8.29 -8.68
C SER A 126 4.79 -8.71 -8.94
N GLY A 127 5.41 -9.35 -7.95
CA GLY A 127 6.74 -9.96 -8.07
C GLY A 127 6.70 -11.48 -8.03
N ASP A 128 7.77 -12.14 -8.45
CA ASP A 128 7.94 -13.57 -8.14
C ASP A 128 8.33 -13.77 -6.65
N PHE A 129 8.40 -15.01 -6.16
CA PHE A 129 8.88 -15.33 -4.82
C PHE A 129 10.27 -14.75 -4.52
N VAL A 130 11.17 -14.71 -5.52
CA VAL A 130 12.50 -14.10 -5.38
C VAL A 130 12.42 -12.59 -5.06
N ALA A 131 11.32 -11.94 -5.46
CA ALA A 131 11.05 -10.53 -5.22
C ALA A 131 10.36 -10.27 -3.86
N ASN A 132 10.13 -11.30 -3.03
CA ASN A 132 9.62 -11.12 -1.67
C ASN A 132 10.55 -10.22 -0.86
N VAL A 133 9.96 -9.31 -0.09
CA VAL A 133 10.69 -8.38 0.79
C VAL A 133 10.63 -8.83 2.25
N PHE A 134 11.61 -8.46 3.07
CA PHE A 134 11.61 -8.75 4.50
C PHE A 134 11.17 -7.53 5.31
N VAL A 135 9.89 -7.50 5.66
CA VAL A 135 9.32 -6.41 6.46
C VAL A 135 9.72 -6.57 7.93
N GLN A 136 10.02 -5.47 8.60
CA GLN A 136 10.63 -5.37 9.93
C GLN A 136 12.12 -5.72 9.99
N GLY A 137 12.73 -6.23 8.91
CA GLY A 137 14.18 -6.42 8.84
C GLY A 137 14.94 -5.10 8.75
N GLN A 138 14.32 -4.05 8.21
CA GLN A 138 14.88 -2.70 8.07
C GLN A 138 15.16 -1.94 9.37
N ARG A 139 14.91 -2.58 10.52
CA ARG A 139 15.31 -2.10 11.84
C ARG A 139 16.77 -2.42 12.14
N PHE A 140 17.36 -3.37 11.40
CA PHE A 140 18.75 -3.76 11.51
C PHE A 140 19.63 -2.93 10.57
N ASP A 141 20.91 -2.77 10.93
CA ASP A 141 21.91 -2.14 10.06
C ASP A 141 22.15 -3.03 8.83
N PHE A 142 22.59 -4.27 9.10
CA PHE A 142 22.94 -5.26 8.08
C PHE A 142 22.89 -6.65 8.70
N ALA A 143 21.96 -7.50 8.26
CA ALA A 143 21.76 -8.84 8.79
C ALA A 143 22.98 -9.73 8.53
N THR A 144 23.64 -10.20 9.59
CA THR A 144 24.79 -11.12 9.54
C THR A 144 24.51 -12.44 10.25
N PHE A 145 23.64 -12.43 11.26
CA PHE A 145 23.40 -13.57 12.18
C PHE A 145 24.66 -14.10 12.89
N GLU A 146 25.72 -13.30 12.93
CA GLU A 146 26.97 -13.66 13.62
C GLU A 146 26.75 -13.67 15.13
N ARG A 147 26.87 -14.84 15.76
CA ARG A 147 26.56 -15.01 17.18
C ARG A 147 27.47 -14.22 18.14
N ALA A 148 28.62 -13.77 17.66
CA ALA A 148 29.51 -12.91 18.44
C ALA A 148 29.07 -11.43 18.43
N ASP A 149 28.22 -11.03 17.48
CA ASP A 149 27.66 -9.68 17.43
C ASP A 149 26.51 -9.55 18.43
N MET A 150 26.80 -8.86 19.54
CA MET A 150 25.84 -8.59 20.61
C MET A 150 25.29 -7.15 20.57
N VAL A 151 25.60 -6.37 19.54
CA VAL A 151 25.09 -4.98 19.42
C VAL A 151 23.63 -5.03 18.94
N PRO A 152 22.67 -4.51 19.73
CA PRO A 152 21.26 -4.50 19.37
C PRO A 152 21.03 -3.91 17.99
N THR A 153 20.32 -4.65 17.14
CA THR A 153 19.94 -4.24 15.79
C THR A 153 21.10 -3.90 14.85
N ARG A 154 22.33 -4.34 15.15
CA ARG A 154 23.43 -4.28 14.18
C ARG A 154 23.25 -5.36 13.13
N GLY A 155 23.41 -6.64 13.48
CA GLY A 155 23.20 -7.72 12.52
C GLY A 155 22.72 -9.07 13.07
N ALA A 156 22.78 -9.30 14.39
CA ALA A 156 22.54 -10.65 14.95
C ALA A 156 21.61 -10.72 16.17
N VAL A 157 21.33 -9.60 16.84
CA VAL A 157 20.44 -9.56 18.02
C VAL A 157 19.38 -8.47 17.91
N ASP A 158 18.17 -8.73 18.40
CA ASP A 158 17.05 -7.76 18.44
C ASP A 158 17.27 -6.62 19.44
N GLU A 159 16.29 -5.73 19.58
CA GLU A 159 16.31 -4.61 20.55
C GLU A 159 16.55 -5.04 22.00
N ARG A 160 16.31 -6.32 22.32
CA ARG A 160 16.44 -6.90 23.67
C ARG A 160 17.71 -7.72 23.81
N GLY A 161 18.61 -7.68 22.82
CA GLY A 161 19.83 -8.48 22.81
C GLY A 161 19.59 -9.97 22.57
N LYS A 162 18.40 -10.36 22.10
CA LYS A 162 18.11 -11.77 21.79
C LYS A 162 18.57 -12.12 20.39
N PRO A 163 19.29 -13.26 20.19
CA PRO A 163 19.69 -13.69 18.86
C PRO A 163 18.50 -13.82 17.91
N VAL A 164 18.63 -13.26 16.72
CA VAL A 164 17.65 -13.41 15.64
C VAL A 164 18.11 -14.46 14.63
N THR A 165 17.13 -14.98 13.90
CA THR A 165 17.28 -15.92 12.78
C THR A 165 16.59 -15.33 11.56
N LEU A 166 16.74 -15.95 10.39
CA LEU A 166 16.01 -15.55 9.19
C LEU A 166 14.49 -15.45 9.43
N THR A 167 13.94 -16.33 10.27
CA THR A 167 12.50 -16.36 10.61
C THR A 167 12.08 -15.26 11.58
N SER A 168 12.97 -14.78 12.45
CA SER A 168 12.63 -13.87 13.55
C SER A 168 13.14 -12.43 13.39
N ILE A 169 14.03 -12.19 12.42
CA ILE A 169 14.55 -10.86 12.12
C ILE A 169 13.52 -9.95 11.44
N GLY A 170 12.65 -10.55 10.63
CA GLY A 170 11.67 -9.90 9.76
C GLY A 170 10.66 -10.92 9.23
N ASN A 171 9.61 -10.43 8.57
CA ASN A 171 8.58 -11.24 7.92
C ASN A 171 8.79 -11.20 6.40
N SER A 172 8.95 -12.36 5.77
CA SER A 172 8.94 -12.45 4.30
C SER A 172 7.55 -12.14 3.76
N ARG A 173 7.46 -11.23 2.80
CA ARG A 173 6.21 -10.72 2.22
C ARG A 173 6.24 -10.78 0.72
N HIS A 174 5.16 -11.31 0.15
CA HIS A 174 4.90 -11.23 -1.29
C HIS A 174 4.74 -9.78 -1.74
N THR A 175 5.24 -9.48 -2.94
CA THR A 175 5.15 -8.17 -3.59
C THR A 175 3.85 -8.08 -4.41
N PRO A 176 2.83 -7.32 -3.95
CA PRO A 176 1.53 -7.25 -4.60
C PRO A 176 1.53 -6.30 -5.80
N GLY A 177 0.72 -6.59 -6.82
CA GLY A 177 0.42 -5.64 -7.89
C GLY A 177 -0.41 -4.42 -7.47
N MET A 178 -0.28 -3.33 -8.23
CA MET A 178 -0.89 -2.01 -8.00
C MET A 178 -1.89 -1.60 -9.09
N PHE A 179 -2.21 -2.46 -10.05
CA PHE A 179 -3.24 -2.19 -11.05
C PHE A 179 -4.58 -1.78 -10.42
N GLY A 180 -5.14 -0.66 -10.90
CA GLY A 180 -6.34 -0.03 -10.36
C GLY A 180 -6.18 0.64 -9.00
N ALA A 181 -4.96 0.93 -8.55
CA ALA A 181 -4.68 1.45 -7.22
C ALA A 181 -5.43 2.74 -6.85
N GLY A 182 -5.65 3.65 -7.80
CA GLY A 182 -6.40 4.88 -7.56
C GLY A 182 -7.82 4.59 -7.05
N TYR A 183 -8.56 3.68 -7.71
CA TYR A 183 -9.92 3.31 -7.28
C TYR A 183 -9.93 2.65 -5.91
N ILE A 184 -8.92 1.83 -5.60
CA ILE A 184 -8.79 1.17 -4.30
C ILE A 184 -8.56 2.19 -3.19
N GLU A 185 -7.68 3.16 -3.43
CA GLU A 185 -7.46 4.23 -2.45
C GLU A 185 -8.71 5.09 -2.28
N MET A 186 -9.40 5.45 -3.36
CA MET A 186 -10.60 6.27 -3.28
C MET A 186 -11.74 5.54 -2.53
N LEU A 187 -11.90 4.23 -2.71
CA LEU A 187 -12.80 3.43 -1.87
C LEU A 187 -12.42 3.48 -0.39
N ALA A 188 -11.14 3.27 -0.05
CA ALA A 188 -10.67 3.32 1.32
C ALA A 188 -10.85 4.70 1.97
N ARG A 189 -10.63 5.78 1.19
CA ARG A 189 -10.89 7.16 1.62
C ARG A 189 -12.38 7.38 1.91
N GLU A 190 -13.28 6.93 1.04
CA GLU A 190 -14.73 7.04 1.28
C GLU A 190 -15.21 6.22 2.47
N ILE A 191 -14.75 4.97 2.62
CA ILE A 191 -15.05 4.14 3.79
C ILE A 191 -14.57 4.85 5.06
N THR A 192 -13.34 5.37 5.06
CA THR A 192 -12.80 6.14 6.19
C THR A 192 -13.71 7.31 6.54
N MET A 193 -14.12 8.12 5.56
CA MET A 193 -15.02 9.26 5.80
C MET A 193 -16.38 8.83 6.34
N ASP A 194 -16.93 7.71 5.87
CA ASP A 194 -18.20 7.17 6.38
C ASP A 194 -18.09 6.74 7.84
N LEU A 195 -17.03 6.01 8.19
CA LEU A 195 -16.74 5.59 9.57
C LEU A 195 -16.53 6.79 10.51
N GLN A 196 -15.78 7.79 10.05
CA GLN A 196 -15.55 9.02 10.80
C GLN A 196 -16.85 9.82 11.00
N ARG A 197 -17.72 9.87 9.98
CA ARG A 197 -19.04 10.53 10.10
C ARG A 197 -19.93 9.84 11.15
N ILE A 198 -19.91 8.51 11.21
CA ILE A 198 -20.64 7.75 12.25
C ILE A 198 -20.11 8.13 13.63
N ARG A 199 -18.78 8.05 13.82
CA ARG A 199 -18.08 8.40 15.06
C ARG A 199 -18.39 9.84 15.50
N ASP A 200 -18.20 10.81 14.60
CA ASP A 200 -18.32 12.24 14.93
C ASP A 200 -19.76 12.65 15.26
N GLY A 201 -20.74 11.91 14.73
CA GLY A 201 -22.15 12.11 15.05
C GLY A 201 -22.60 11.51 16.39
N MET A 202 -21.73 10.84 17.15
CA MET A 202 -22.10 10.16 18.40
C MET A 202 -22.14 11.08 19.61
N ARG A 203 -23.14 10.87 20.46
CA ARG A 203 -23.23 11.48 21.80
C ARG A 203 -22.58 10.57 22.84
N ARG A 204 -22.29 11.11 24.03
CA ARG A 204 -21.86 10.30 25.18
C ARG A 204 -22.98 9.32 25.56
N GLY A 205 -22.61 8.12 25.98
CA GLY A 205 -23.53 7.02 26.27
C GLY A 205 -23.93 6.19 25.03
N GLU A 206 -23.58 6.60 23.81
CA GLU A 206 -24.01 5.90 22.60
C GLU A 206 -23.03 4.80 22.15
N THR A 207 -23.60 3.69 21.67
CA THR A 207 -22.90 2.67 20.88
C THR A 207 -23.49 2.62 19.48
N ARG A 208 -22.65 2.70 18.44
CA ARG A 208 -23.10 2.62 17.03
C ARG A 208 -22.35 1.52 16.28
N VAL A 209 -23.05 0.92 15.30
CA VAL A 209 -22.44 0.01 14.32
C VAL A 209 -21.63 0.84 13.33
N LEU A 210 -20.42 0.38 13.03
CA LEU A 210 -19.54 0.94 12.02
C LEU A 210 -19.78 0.23 10.69
N LEU A 211 -20.81 0.66 9.96
CA LEU A 211 -21.17 0.10 8.64
C LEU A 211 -20.85 1.13 7.54
N ALA A 212 -20.02 0.74 6.58
CA ALA A 212 -19.65 1.59 5.45
C ALA A 212 -19.60 0.78 4.16
N LYS A 213 -20.30 1.23 3.11
CA LYS A 213 -20.40 0.54 1.81
C LYS A 213 -20.81 -0.94 1.90
N GLY A 214 -21.64 -1.28 2.89
CA GLY A 214 -22.08 -2.66 3.15
C GLY A 214 -21.08 -3.52 3.93
N ILE A 215 -19.93 -2.97 4.34
CA ILE A 215 -18.91 -3.65 5.13
C ILE A 215 -19.08 -3.30 6.61
N ASP A 216 -19.18 -4.32 7.46
CA ASP A 216 -19.31 -4.20 8.91
C ASP A 216 -17.93 -4.21 9.59
N PHE A 217 -17.55 -3.10 10.23
CA PHE A 217 -16.33 -2.92 11.02
C PHE A 217 -16.60 -3.05 12.54
N GLY A 218 -17.70 -3.66 12.93
CA GLY A 218 -18.09 -3.90 14.30
C GLY A 218 -18.77 -2.69 14.95
N ARG A 219 -18.51 -2.47 16.23
CA ARG A 219 -19.20 -1.45 17.04
C ARG A 219 -18.20 -0.56 17.76
N ILE A 220 -18.55 0.72 17.86
CA ILE A 220 -17.80 1.70 18.64
C ILE A 220 -18.72 2.30 19.70
N THR A 221 -18.19 2.51 20.90
CA THR A 221 -18.92 3.10 22.02
C THR A 221 -18.25 4.40 22.45
N ARG A 222 -19.03 5.48 22.55
CA ARG A 222 -18.63 6.72 23.21
C ARG A 222 -19.25 6.70 24.60
N ARG A 223 -18.46 6.34 25.61
CA ARG A 223 -18.91 6.12 26.99
C ARG A 223 -19.47 7.41 27.62
N GLU A 224 -20.23 7.27 28.71
CA GLU A 224 -20.81 8.41 29.45
C GLU A 224 -19.76 9.39 29.98
N ASP A 225 -18.59 8.87 30.37
CA ASP A 225 -17.42 9.66 30.78
C ASP A 225 -16.71 10.38 29.60
N GLY A 226 -17.17 10.14 28.37
CA GLY A 226 -16.62 10.70 27.15
C GLY A 226 -15.50 9.89 26.51
N LEU A 227 -15.08 8.77 27.11
CA LEU A 227 -14.03 7.92 26.58
C LEU A 227 -14.50 7.08 25.39
N TRP A 228 -13.60 6.84 24.45
CA TRP A 228 -13.86 5.95 23.31
C TRP A 228 -13.50 4.49 23.65
N ASP A 229 -14.44 3.58 23.43
CA ASP A 229 -14.23 2.14 23.53
C ASP A 229 -14.34 1.50 22.14
N VAL A 230 -13.22 0.90 21.73
CA VAL A 230 -13.00 0.32 20.40
C VAL A 230 -12.83 -1.20 20.45
N ARG A 231 -13.10 -1.85 21.58
CA ARG A 231 -12.89 -3.31 21.76
C ARG A 231 -13.73 -4.15 20.80
N GLU A 232 -14.89 -3.64 20.39
CA GLU A 232 -15.79 -4.27 19.42
C GLU A 232 -15.57 -3.79 17.98
N VAL A 233 -14.57 -2.93 17.72
CA VAL A 233 -14.18 -2.54 16.36
C VAL A 233 -13.34 -3.66 15.75
N THR A 234 -13.68 -4.08 14.54
CA THR A 234 -13.06 -5.22 13.85
C THR A 234 -12.47 -4.79 12.51
N GLY A 235 -11.44 -5.51 12.05
CA GLY A 235 -10.85 -5.29 10.72
C GLY A 235 -10.01 -4.02 10.55
N ILE A 236 -9.98 -3.10 11.51
CA ILE A 236 -9.20 -1.86 11.47
C ILE A 236 -7.83 -2.05 12.17
N PRO A 237 -6.70 -1.63 11.57
CA PRO A 237 -5.38 -1.73 12.19
C PRO A 237 -5.27 -0.90 13.46
N ARG A 238 -4.44 -1.36 14.40
CA ARG A 238 -4.25 -0.74 15.71
C ARG A 238 -3.92 0.75 15.63
N GLN A 239 -3.10 1.17 14.66
CA GLN A 239 -2.67 2.55 14.47
C GLN A 239 -3.82 3.51 14.12
N SER A 240 -4.94 2.97 13.64
CA SER A 240 -6.16 3.73 13.38
C SER A 240 -7.14 3.71 14.56
N LEU A 241 -6.84 2.95 15.62
CA LEU A 241 -7.65 2.83 16.84
C LEU A 241 -7.00 3.49 18.05
N ILE A 242 -5.68 3.62 18.07
CA ILE A 242 -4.98 4.33 19.14
C ILE A 242 -5.17 5.83 19.06
N THR A 243 -5.17 6.44 20.23
CA THR A 243 -5.39 7.87 20.43
C THR A 243 -4.34 8.43 21.39
N ALA A 244 -4.08 9.74 21.34
CA ALA A 244 -3.13 10.39 22.26
C ALA A 244 -3.65 10.32 23.70
N THR A 245 -4.94 10.57 23.88
CA THR A 245 -5.66 10.37 25.14
C THR A 245 -6.94 9.55 24.88
N PRO A 246 -7.50 8.88 25.91
CA PRO A 246 -8.78 8.18 25.77
C PRO A 246 -9.99 9.07 25.38
N LEU A 247 -9.84 10.40 25.48
CA LEU A 247 -10.86 11.39 25.09
C LEU A 247 -10.82 11.74 23.59
N ASP A 248 -9.65 11.62 22.96
CA ASP A 248 -9.50 11.92 21.54
C ASP A 248 -10.22 10.85 20.70
N PRO A 249 -10.91 11.22 19.61
CA PRO A 249 -11.57 10.26 18.74
C PRO A 249 -10.54 9.37 18.02
N PRO A 250 -10.74 8.03 17.98
CA PRO A 250 -9.91 7.14 17.16
C PRO A 250 -10.05 7.52 15.70
N SER A 251 -8.96 7.50 14.92
CA SER A 251 -9.00 8.01 13.53
C SER A 251 -9.88 7.17 12.60
N LEU A 252 -10.03 5.88 12.86
CA LEU A 252 -10.80 4.92 12.05
C LEU A 252 -10.37 4.87 10.57
N ILE A 253 -9.14 5.28 10.27
CA ILE A 253 -8.59 5.26 8.91
C ILE A 253 -8.46 3.82 8.42
N VAL A 254 -9.09 3.52 7.29
CA VAL A 254 -8.84 2.30 6.53
C VAL A 254 -7.50 2.45 5.83
N ARG A 255 -6.59 1.50 6.06
CA ARG A 255 -5.22 1.49 5.51
C ARG A 255 -5.14 0.41 4.42
N PRO A 256 -5.36 0.74 3.13
CA PRO A 256 -5.50 -0.25 2.08
C PRO A 256 -4.15 -0.79 1.57
N TRP A 257 -3.05 -0.20 2.03
CA TRP A 257 -1.69 -0.49 1.57
C TRP A 257 -0.90 -1.22 2.63
N HIS A 258 0.08 -2.00 2.15
CA HIS A 258 0.77 -3.03 2.93
C HIS A 258 -0.18 -4.18 3.33
N GLN A 259 0.24 -5.43 3.19
CA GLN A 259 -0.64 -6.60 3.41
C GLN A 259 -1.17 -6.76 4.85
N ALA A 260 -0.56 -6.07 5.82
CA ALA A 260 -1.00 -6.00 7.22
C ALA A 260 -1.72 -4.68 7.57
N GLY A 261 -2.08 -3.87 6.58
CA GLY A 261 -2.79 -2.60 6.77
C GLY A 261 -1.95 -1.54 7.49
N ASN A 262 -0.71 -1.32 7.04
CA ASN A 262 0.22 -0.42 7.72
C ASN A 262 0.29 0.97 7.07
N SER A 263 0.05 1.09 5.76
CA SER A 263 0.22 2.35 5.03
C SER A 263 -1.14 2.97 4.67
N VAL A 264 -1.25 4.29 4.83
CA VAL A 264 -2.51 5.02 4.72
C VAL A 264 -2.85 5.38 3.28
N SER A 265 -1.84 5.74 2.48
CA SER A 265 -1.99 6.18 1.09
C SER A 265 -0.86 5.65 0.20
N LEU A 266 -1.05 5.78 -1.12
CA LEU A 266 -0.04 5.47 -2.12
C LEU A 266 1.23 6.28 -1.85
N ARG A 267 1.10 7.57 -1.54
CA ARG A 267 2.27 8.42 -1.21
C ARG A 267 3.03 7.93 0.01
N ASP A 268 2.32 7.63 1.09
CA ASP A 268 2.91 7.10 2.34
C ASP A 268 3.69 5.80 2.08
N PHE A 269 3.09 4.90 1.31
CA PHE A 269 3.75 3.67 0.89
C PHE A 269 4.98 3.94 0.01
N THR A 270 4.82 4.75 -1.04
CA THR A 270 5.86 5.06 -2.03
C THR A 270 7.08 5.76 -1.40
N ASN A 271 6.88 6.78 -0.57
CA ASN A 271 7.96 7.44 0.15
C ASN A 271 8.70 6.50 1.11
N THR A 272 7.96 5.62 1.78
CA THR A 272 8.58 4.62 2.65
C THR A 272 9.42 3.65 1.83
N SER A 273 8.93 3.25 0.66
CA SER A 273 9.62 2.30 -0.22
C SER A 273 10.91 2.87 -0.83
N TYR A 274 10.94 4.14 -1.25
CA TYR A 274 12.16 4.74 -1.80
C TYR A 274 13.33 4.67 -0.82
N HIS A 275 13.11 5.08 0.43
CA HIS A 275 14.13 5.00 1.46
C HIS A 275 14.46 3.57 1.88
N HIS A 276 13.43 2.74 2.06
CA HIS A 276 13.60 1.38 2.59
C HIS A 276 14.28 0.44 1.57
N HIS A 277 13.86 0.44 0.32
CA HIS A 277 14.30 -0.57 -0.65
C HIS A 277 15.46 -0.08 -1.51
N HIS A 278 15.47 1.20 -1.86
CA HIS A 278 16.44 1.79 -2.79
C HIS A 278 17.48 2.63 -2.06
N GLY A 279 17.11 3.18 -0.91
CA GLY A 279 17.94 4.10 -0.14
C GLY A 279 17.71 5.58 -0.47
N ILE A 280 16.83 5.90 -1.41
CA ILE A 280 16.60 7.27 -1.87
C ILE A 280 15.72 8.07 -0.89
N GLN A 281 16.14 9.31 -0.61
CA GLN A 281 15.52 10.21 0.36
C GLN A 281 14.71 11.33 -0.29
N ALA A 282 13.38 11.26 -0.12
CA ALA A 282 12.48 12.32 -0.53
C ALA A 282 12.61 13.57 0.36
N ILE A 283 12.72 14.75 -0.27
CA ILE A 283 12.86 16.06 0.41
C ILE A 283 11.75 16.29 1.44
N GLU A 284 10.51 15.94 1.08
CA GLU A 284 9.34 16.13 1.96
C GLU A 284 9.42 15.36 3.28
N ARG A 285 10.22 14.29 3.33
CA ARG A 285 10.34 13.39 4.48
C ARG A 285 11.62 13.62 5.28
N PHE A 286 12.72 13.88 4.58
CA PHE A 286 14.05 13.98 5.18
C PHE A 286 14.52 15.42 5.36
N GLY A 287 13.91 16.38 4.66
CA GLY A 287 14.25 17.79 4.70
C GLY A 287 15.00 18.23 3.44
N ALA A 288 15.01 19.54 3.22
CA ALA A 288 15.73 20.17 2.13
C ALA A 288 17.19 20.48 2.51
N ASN A 289 18.11 20.28 1.57
CA ASN A 289 19.55 20.56 1.69
C ASN A 289 20.22 19.87 2.88
N VAL A 290 19.78 18.65 3.19
CA VAL A 290 20.37 17.79 4.22
C VAL A 290 20.77 16.45 3.60
N ASP A 291 21.77 15.82 4.20
CA ASP A 291 22.26 14.48 3.87
C ASP A 291 22.21 13.61 5.16
N PRO A 292 21.02 13.12 5.56
CA PRO A 292 20.86 12.33 6.78
C PRO A 292 21.54 10.96 6.77
N ASP A 293 21.82 10.37 5.60
CA ASP A 293 22.47 9.05 5.51
C ASP A 293 23.94 9.08 5.09
N GLY A 294 24.51 10.26 4.86
CA GLY A 294 25.94 10.48 4.66
C GLY A 294 26.48 9.88 3.37
N ASP A 295 25.68 9.86 2.31
CA ASP A 295 26.11 9.40 0.99
C ASP A 295 26.77 10.51 0.14
N GLY A 296 26.69 11.77 0.60
CA GLY A 296 27.25 12.95 -0.06
C GLY A 296 26.26 13.69 -0.96
N TYR A 297 25.00 13.22 -1.03
CA TYR A 297 23.94 13.82 -1.81
C TYR A 297 22.88 14.42 -0.88
N SER A 298 22.25 15.47 -1.38
CA SER A 298 21.09 16.07 -0.72
C SER A 298 20.05 16.35 -1.78
N ASN A 299 18.78 16.40 -1.38
CA ASN A 299 17.67 16.60 -2.29
C ASN A 299 17.57 15.51 -3.36
N GLU A 300 17.76 14.24 -3.02
CA GLU A 300 17.80 13.14 -3.98
C GLU A 300 16.46 12.95 -4.73
N MET A 301 15.33 13.28 -4.11
CA MET A 301 14.02 13.17 -4.74
C MET A 301 13.09 14.32 -4.35
N THR A 302 12.57 15.02 -5.36
CA THR A 302 11.69 16.18 -5.14
C THR A 302 10.28 15.77 -4.72
N ARG A 303 9.52 16.73 -4.17
CA ARG A 303 8.09 16.53 -3.91
C ARG A 303 7.32 16.30 -5.21
N ALA A 304 7.75 16.94 -6.31
CA ALA A 304 7.18 16.76 -7.64
C ALA A 304 7.38 15.33 -8.16
N ASP A 305 8.56 14.73 -7.98
CA ASP A 305 8.86 13.36 -8.39
C ASP A 305 7.98 12.35 -7.64
N VAL A 306 7.84 12.52 -6.31
CA VAL A 306 6.96 11.66 -5.51
C VAL A 306 5.50 11.81 -5.94
N THR A 307 5.07 13.06 -6.23
CA THR A 307 3.72 13.32 -6.73
C THR A 307 3.50 12.62 -8.08
N ALA A 308 4.47 12.69 -8.99
CA ALA A 308 4.41 12.02 -10.28
C ALA A 308 4.33 10.49 -10.12
N ALA A 309 5.19 9.89 -9.28
CA ALA A 309 5.18 8.45 -8.99
C ALA A 309 3.83 7.99 -8.39
N THR A 310 3.29 8.77 -7.44
CA THR A 310 1.99 8.52 -6.81
C THR A 310 0.85 8.59 -7.82
N VAL A 311 0.85 9.60 -8.69
CA VAL A 311 -0.16 9.75 -9.76
C VAL A 311 -0.05 8.61 -10.76
N PHE A 312 1.15 8.23 -11.18
CA PHE A 312 1.39 7.07 -12.05
C PHE A 312 0.77 5.81 -11.45
N GLN A 313 1.01 5.51 -10.18
CA GLN A 313 0.40 4.38 -9.48
C GLN A 313 -1.14 4.49 -9.45
N ALA A 314 -1.68 5.67 -9.12
CA ALA A 314 -3.12 5.89 -9.05
C ALA A 314 -3.81 5.67 -10.42
N VAL A 315 -3.14 6.02 -11.52
CA VAL A 315 -3.69 5.91 -12.87
C VAL A 315 -3.36 4.61 -13.60
N MET A 316 -2.77 3.62 -12.93
CA MET A 316 -2.54 2.31 -13.55
C MET A 316 -3.85 1.69 -14.01
N ALA A 317 -3.81 1.03 -15.17
CA ALA A 317 -4.93 0.30 -15.75
C ALA A 317 -5.55 -0.66 -14.72
N VAL A 318 -6.85 -0.92 -14.84
CA VAL A 318 -7.53 -1.87 -13.96
C VAL A 318 -7.38 -3.30 -14.48
N PRO A 319 -7.44 -4.32 -13.62
CA PRO A 319 -7.63 -5.69 -14.08
C PRO A 319 -9.00 -5.88 -14.77
N GLY A 320 -9.16 -6.97 -15.50
CA GLY A 320 -10.41 -7.37 -16.13
C GLY A 320 -10.66 -8.88 -16.01
N GLN A 321 -11.55 -9.39 -16.86
CA GLN A 321 -11.95 -10.78 -16.89
C GLN A 321 -11.71 -11.37 -18.28
N VAL A 322 -10.96 -12.47 -18.33
CA VAL A 322 -10.66 -13.24 -19.55
C VAL A 322 -11.56 -14.47 -19.62
N ILE A 323 -12.17 -14.61 -20.79
CA ILE A 323 -13.30 -15.49 -21.05
C ILE A 323 -12.95 -16.36 -22.24
N PRO A 324 -12.51 -17.60 -22.04
CA PRO A 324 -12.26 -18.47 -23.17
C PRO A 324 -13.54 -18.67 -24.02
N ASN A 325 -13.39 -18.77 -25.34
CA ASN A 325 -14.47 -19.14 -26.25
C ASN A 325 -14.83 -20.63 -26.20
N ASP A 326 -14.06 -21.43 -25.45
CA ASP A 326 -14.42 -22.80 -25.09
C ASP A 326 -15.69 -22.81 -24.21
N PRO A 327 -16.80 -23.40 -24.69
CA PRO A 327 -18.08 -23.38 -23.98
C PRO A 327 -18.05 -24.19 -22.67
N VAL A 328 -17.13 -25.15 -22.51
CA VAL A 328 -16.94 -25.88 -21.26
C VAL A 328 -16.32 -24.97 -20.21
N VAL A 329 -15.27 -24.23 -20.57
CA VAL A 329 -14.59 -23.30 -19.66
C VAL A 329 -15.48 -22.12 -19.31
N GLU A 330 -16.18 -21.55 -20.28
CA GLU A 330 -17.14 -20.46 -20.06
C GLU A 330 -18.24 -20.85 -19.05
N ARG A 331 -18.83 -22.05 -19.20
CA ARG A 331 -19.79 -22.58 -18.23
C ARG A 331 -19.16 -22.83 -16.86
N ALA A 332 -17.91 -23.31 -16.81
CA ALA A 332 -17.20 -23.55 -15.56
C ALA A 332 -16.97 -22.26 -14.78
N ILE A 333 -16.55 -21.18 -15.43
CA ILE A 333 -16.39 -19.86 -14.79
C ILE A 333 -17.74 -19.32 -14.30
N LEU A 334 -18.81 -19.41 -15.09
CA LEU A 334 -20.17 -19.01 -14.65
C LEU A 334 -20.58 -19.78 -13.39
N ARG A 335 -20.37 -21.10 -13.38
CA ARG A 335 -20.62 -21.94 -12.20
C ARG A 335 -19.72 -21.54 -11.03
N GLY A 336 -18.45 -21.25 -11.29
CA GLY A 336 -17.46 -20.83 -10.29
C GLY A 336 -17.85 -19.54 -9.59
N GLN A 337 -18.37 -18.55 -10.33
CA GLN A 337 -18.87 -17.30 -9.74
C GLN A 337 -20.07 -17.53 -8.81
N GLN A 338 -20.93 -18.49 -9.13
CA GLN A 338 -22.01 -18.91 -8.21
C GLN A 338 -21.43 -19.62 -6.99
N MET A 339 -20.45 -20.51 -7.18
CA MET A 339 -19.81 -21.25 -6.08
C MET A 339 -19.05 -20.34 -5.14
N PHE A 340 -18.44 -19.26 -5.63
CA PHE A 340 -17.76 -18.25 -4.83
C PHE A 340 -18.67 -17.69 -3.71
N ASN A 341 -19.95 -17.47 -4.02
CA ASN A 341 -20.94 -17.04 -3.03
C ASN A 341 -21.39 -18.19 -2.13
N LYS A 342 -21.69 -19.37 -2.70
CA LYS A 342 -22.16 -20.54 -1.93
C LYS A 342 -21.13 -21.07 -0.93
N MET A 343 -19.85 -20.96 -1.27
CA MET A 343 -18.72 -21.31 -0.40
C MET A 343 -18.31 -20.18 0.54
N GLN A 344 -19.11 -19.11 0.62
CA GLN A 344 -18.92 -17.97 1.54
C GLN A 344 -17.61 -17.20 1.31
N CYS A 345 -16.98 -17.31 0.13
CA CYS A 345 -15.78 -16.53 -0.20
C CYS A 345 -16.07 -15.03 -0.23
N ALA A 346 -17.26 -14.66 -0.71
CA ALA A 346 -17.73 -13.28 -0.83
C ALA A 346 -17.98 -12.56 0.51
N THR A 347 -17.90 -13.26 1.65
CA THR A 347 -18.07 -12.64 2.98
C THR A 347 -16.92 -11.70 3.34
N CYS A 348 -15.70 -12.03 2.91
CA CYS A 348 -14.51 -11.18 3.04
C CYS A 348 -14.14 -10.60 1.67
N HIS A 349 -14.11 -11.43 0.63
CA HIS A 349 -13.80 -11.00 -0.74
C HIS A 349 -15.03 -10.40 -1.44
N VAL A 350 -15.54 -9.30 -0.91
CA VAL A 350 -16.75 -8.60 -1.42
C VAL A 350 -16.56 -8.24 -2.90
N PRO A 351 -17.36 -8.81 -3.83
CA PRO A 351 -17.07 -8.75 -5.26
C PRO A 351 -16.95 -7.34 -5.83
N GLU A 352 -17.89 -6.46 -5.49
CA GLU A 352 -17.93 -5.08 -5.97
C GLU A 352 -18.34 -4.11 -4.87
N LEU A 353 -17.75 -2.91 -4.90
CA LEU A 353 -18.05 -1.84 -3.95
C LEU A 353 -18.46 -0.56 -4.68
N PRO A 354 -19.46 0.18 -4.18
CA PRO A 354 -19.91 1.42 -4.79
C PRO A 354 -18.92 2.56 -4.51
N LEU A 355 -18.45 3.23 -5.55
CA LEU A 355 -17.63 4.45 -5.47
C LEU A 355 -18.47 5.64 -5.94
N SER A 356 -18.61 6.66 -5.08
CA SER A 356 -19.40 7.85 -5.42
C SER A 356 -18.73 8.68 -6.51
N ARG A 357 -19.49 9.57 -7.15
CA ARG A 357 -18.98 10.53 -8.15
C ARG A 357 -17.80 11.35 -7.62
N GLN A 358 -17.80 11.72 -6.34
CA GLN A 358 -16.69 12.43 -5.70
C GLN A 358 -15.42 11.57 -5.66
N GLY A 359 -15.59 10.26 -5.48
CA GLY A 359 -14.52 9.27 -5.46
C GLY A 359 -13.88 9.00 -6.82
N TRP A 360 -14.47 9.48 -7.93
CA TRP A 360 -13.88 9.30 -9.26
C TRP A 360 -12.64 10.19 -9.47
N THR A 361 -12.53 11.28 -8.72
CA THR A 361 -11.36 12.17 -8.79
C THR A 361 -10.36 11.84 -7.69
N PHE A 362 -9.21 11.29 -8.08
CA PHE A 362 -8.06 11.16 -7.19
C PHE A 362 -7.45 12.54 -6.90
N THR A 363 -7.06 12.76 -5.65
CA THR A 363 -6.42 14.00 -5.22
C THR A 363 -5.09 13.74 -4.53
N GLU A 364 -4.09 14.55 -4.86
CA GLU A 364 -2.77 14.54 -4.24
C GLU A 364 -2.33 15.98 -3.90
N PRO A 365 -1.99 16.32 -2.64
CA PRO A 365 -1.99 15.44 -1.46
C PRO A 365 -3.35 14.86 -1.09
N GLY A 366 -3.31 13.62 -0.58
CA GLY A 366 -4.47 12.92 -0.04
C GLY A 366 -4.87 13.44 1.35
N PRO A 367 -6.16 13.40 1.72
CA PRO A 367 -6.66 13.97 2.98
C PRO A 367 -6.16 13.27 4.24
N PHE A 368 -5.60 12.07 4.11
CA PHE A 368 -5.16 11.24 5.24
C PHE A 368 -3.65 10.99 5.24
N ASN A 369 -2.87 11.67 4.39
CA ASN A 369 -1.42 11.53 4.38
C ASN A 369 -0.85 11.84 5.80
N PRO A 370 -0.05 10.93 6.40
CA PRO A 370 0.49 11.14 7.73
C PRO A 370 1.66 12.15 7.70
N MET A 371 2.04 12.65 8.87
CA MET A 371 3.24 13.48 9.05
C MET A 371 4.49 12.79 8.45
N GLY A 372 5.40 13.58 7.86
CA GLY A 372 6.54 13.08 7.10
C GLY A 372 6.23 12.80 5.62
N ASN A 373 5.02 13.14 5.18
CA ASN A 373 4.59 13.19 3.79
C ASN A 373 3.82 14.51 3.57
N LEU A 374 3.65 14.92 2.32
CA LEU A 374 2.88 16.10 1.92
C LEU A 374 1.42 15.93 2.30
N ARG A 375 0.85 16.94 2.96
CA ARG A 375 -0.52 16.94 3.45
C ARG A 375 -1.34 18.00 2.75
N THR A 376 -2.65 17.81 2.76
CA THR A 376 -3.61 18.83 2.31
C THR A 376 -3.34 20.16 3.01
N GLY A 377 -3.20 21.23 2.23
CA GLY A 377 -2.90 22.58 2.72
C GLY A 377 -1.42 22.97 2.65
N ASP A 378 -0.49 22.01 2.51
CA ASP A 378 0.94 22.31 2.38
C ASP A 378 1.28 22.92 1.01
N THR A 379 0.51 22.58 -0.04
CA THR A 379 0.61 23.14 -1.39
C THR A 379 -0.72 22.98 -2.16
N ARG A 380 -0.75 23.33 -3.45
CA ARG A 380 -1.89 23.11 -4.35
C ARG A 380 -2.25 21.62 -4.41
N THR A 381 -3.54 21.34 -4.55
CA THR A 381 -4.03 19.97 -4.73
C THR A 381 -4.15 19.64 -6.21
N LEU A 382 -3.39 18.66 -6.68
CA LEU A 382 -3.57 18.03 -7.98
C LEU A 382 -4.83 17.16 -7.95
N ARG A 383 -5.60 17.20 -9.04
CA ARG A 383 -6.83 16.43 -9.20
C ARG A 383 -6.77 15.67 -10.51
N VAL A 384 -7.04 14.37 -10.47
CA VAL A 384 -7.03 13.48 -11.63
C VAL A 384 -8.33 12.71 -11.68
N ASP A 385 -9.11 12.89 -12.75
CA ASP A 385 -10.27 12.03 -13.01
C ASP A 385 -9.76 10.63 -13.41
N LEU A 386 -10.03 9.63 -12.57
CA LEU A 386 -9.58 8.25 -12.81
C LEU A 386 -10.22 7.63 -14.05
N ASN A 387 -11.33 8.20 -14.52
CA ASN A 387 -12.07 7.75 -15.69
C ASN A 387 -11.70 8.50 -16.98
N ASP A 388 -10.71 9.40 -16.93
CA ASP A 388 -10.26 10.13 -18.12
C ASP A 388 -9.80 9.15 -19.21
N ARG A 389 -10.32 9.32 -20.42
CA ARG A 389 -10.07 8.47 -21.58
C ARG A 389 -8.64 8.58 -22.10
N SER A 390 -7.89 9.61 -21.72
CA SER A 390 -6.46 9.73 -22.06
C SER A 390 -5.56 8.85 -21.18
N LEU A 391 -6.08 8.28 -20.09
CA LEU A 391 -5.30 7.44 -19.19
C LEU A 391 -5.11 6.02 -19.73
N PRO A 392 -4.09 5.28 -19.26
CA PRO A 392 -3.81 3.93 -19.74
C PRO A 392 -5.01 2.98 -19.61
N LEU A 393 -5.31 2.26 -20.69
CA LEU A 393 -6.37 1.24 -20.74
C LEU A 393 -5.88 -0.13 -20.28
N PRO A 394 -6.78 -1.01 -19.80
CA PRO A 394 -8.23 -0.80 -19.61
C PRO A 394 -8.58 0.09 -18.41
N ARG A 395 -9.77 0.72 -18.45
CA ARG A 395 -10.31 1.58 -17.38
C ARG A 395 -11.76 1.26 -17.06
N LEU A 396 -12.16 1.61 -15.83
CA LEU A 396 -13.56 1.67 -15.46
C LEU A 396 -14.16 2.97 -15.99
N ALA A 397 -15.46 2.94 -16.23
CA ALA A 397 -16.25 4.11 -16.56
C ALA A 397 -17.67 3.92 -16.02
N PRO A 398 -18.36 5.01 -15.66
CA PRO A 398 -19.80 4.93 -15.39
C PRO A 398 -20.55 4.42 -16.62
N ARG A 399 -21.68 3.74 -16.42
CA ARG A 399 -22.47 3.19 -17.53
C ARG A 399 -23.19 4.30 -18.29
N ASP A 400 -23.64 5.32 -17.56
CA ASP A 400 -24.24 6.55 -18.07
C ASP A 400 -23.57 7.77 -17.42
N ALA A 401 -23.44 8.89 -18.14
CA ALA A 401 -22.83 10.12 -17.60
C ALA A 401 -23.61 10.72 -16.41
N ARG A 402 -24.87 10.32 -16.22
CA ARG A 402 -25.72 10.72 -15.09
C ARG A 402 -25.54 9.86 -13.85
N ASP A 403 -24.84 8.73 -13.95
CA ASP A 403 -24.59 7.85 -12.80
C ASP A 403 -23.88 8.64 -11.69
N ASP A 404 -24.31 8.47 -10.46
CA ASP A 404 -23.70 9.05 -9.25
C ASP A 404 -22.82 8.04 -8.51
N VAL A 405 -22.90 6.77 -8.92
CA VAL A 405 -22.16 5.64 -8.35
C VAL A 405 -21.59 4.77 -9.46
N MET A 406 -20.33 4.36 -9.29
CA MET A 406 -19.67 3.37 -10.12
C MET A 406 -19.28 2.15 -9.28
N MET A 407 -19.58 0.95 -9.76
CA MET A 407 -19.22 -0.29 -9.08
C MET A 407 -17.78 -0.67 -9.40
N ILE A 408 -16.96 -0.87 -8.37
CA ILE A 408 -15.55 -1.24 -8.49
C ILE A 408 -15.40 -2.71 -8.12
N PRO A 409 -15.05 -3.61 -9.07
CA PRO A 409 -14.98 -5.05 -8.82
C PRO A 409 -13.67 -5.44 -8.12
N ALA A 410 -13.45 -4.96 -6.90
CA ALA A 410 -12.17 -5.08 -6.20
C ALA A 410 -11.98 -6.42 -5.46
N TYR A 411 -13.06 -7.17 -5.18
CA TYR A 411 -13.02 -8.42 -4.41
C TYR A 411 -12.31 -8.31 -3.05
N THR A 412 -12.65 -7.28 -2.28
CA THR A 412 -12.08 -7.01 -0.96
C THR A 412 -13.07 -6.22 -0.11
N ASP A 413 -13.02 -6.42 1.20
CA ASP A 413 -13.73 -5.61 2.20
C ASP A 413 -12.81 -4.65 2.96
N PHE A 414 -11.53 -4.56 2.58
CA PHE A 414 -10.51 -3.73 3.23
C PHE A 414 -10.24 -4.05 4.70
N LYS A 415 -10.79 -5.14 5.25
CA LYS A 415 -10.61 -5.52 6.64
C LYS A 415 -9.37 -6.39 6.82
N LEU A 416 -8.76 -6.28 8.00
CA LEU A 416 -7.80 -7.24 8.52
C LEU A 416 -8.53 -8.47 9.08
N HIS A 417 -8.26 -9.65 8.53
CA HIS A 417 -8.81 -10.92 8.99
C HIS A 417 -7.74 -11.85 9.51
N ASP A 418 -8.03 -12.58 10.60
CA ASP A 418 -7.23 -13.74 10.97
C ASP A 418 -7.41 -14.85 9.92
N VAL A 419 -6.35 -15.17 9.19
CA VAL A 419 -6.37 -16.21 8.14
C VAL A 419 -5.43 -17.38 8.46
N SER A 420 -4.95 -17.48 9.71
CA SER A 420 -3.96 -18.50 10.12
C SER A 420 -4.51 -19.43 11.21
N GLY A 421 -4.08 -20.69 11.21
CA GLY A 421 -4.53 -21.73 12.13
C GLY A 421 -3.37 -22.51 12.73
N GLU A 422 -3.56 -23.08 13.92
CA GLU A 422 -2.50 -23.80 14.66
C GLU A 422 -2.03 -25.09 13.97
N ALA A 423 -2.82 -25.62 13.04
CA ALA A 423 -2.49 -26.80 12.25
C ALA A 423 -1.75 -26.45 10.93
N ASP A 424 -1.50 -25.16 10.65
CA ASP A 424 -0.77 -24.73 9.47
C ASP A 424 0.74 -24.77 9.73
N ASP A 425 1.54 -25.05 8.70
CA ASP A 425 3.01 -25.03 8.81
C ASP A 425 3.57 -23.63 9.16
N MET A 426 2.81 -22.58 8.83
CA MET A 426 3.10 -21.18 9.17
C MET A 426 1.89 -20.53 9.86
N PRO A 427 1.67 -20.83 11.15
CA PRO A 427 0.45 -20.45 11.86
C PRO A 427 0.38 -18.96 12.23
N ALA A 428 1.50 -18.23 12.10
CA ALA A 428 1.60 -16.77 12.25
C ALA A 428 2.90 -16.26 11.63
N GLU A 429 2.92 -14.99 11.25
CA GLU A 429 4.19 -14.25 11.07
C GLU A 429 4.89 -14.07 12.41
N ALA A 430 6.23 -14.03 12.40
CA ALA A 430 7.02 -13.89 13.62
C ALA A 430 6.84 -12.53 14.30
N LEU A 431 6.66 -11.46 13.53
CA LEU A 431 6.58 -10.10 14.03
C LEU A 431 5.22 -9.46 13.71
N ASP A 432 4.67 -8.71 14.66
CA ASP A 432 3.44 -7.93 14.49
C ASP A 432 3.78 -6.45 14.28
N MET A 433 3.89 -6.04 13.02
CA MET A 433 4.21 -4.66 12.63
C MET A 433 3.17 -3.62 13.05
N ASN A 434 2.00 -4.04 13.54
CA ASN A 434 1.00 -3.12 14.06
C ASN A 434 1.28 -2.71 15.52
N TRP A 435 2.33 -3.26 16.11
CA TRP A 435 2.83 -2.90 17.43
C TRP A 435 4.22 -2.28 17.35
N PRO A 436 4.54 -1.34 18.27
CA PRO A 436 5.88 -0.81 18.36
C PRO A 436 6.85 -1.91 18.81
N VAL A 437 8.11 -1.80 18.40
CA VAL A 437 9.15 -2.85 18.57
C VAL A 437 9.42 -3.24 20.02
N TRP A 438 9.13 -2.36 20.97
CA TRP A 438 9.28 -2.59 22.41
C TRP A 438 8.04 -3.23 23.08
N ALA A 439 6.92 -3.34 22.37
CA ALA A 439 5.74 -4.01 22.92
C ALA A 439 5.95 -5.53 22.95
N ALA A 440 5.52 -6.19 24.03
CA ALA A 440 5.55 -7.65 24.12
C ALA A 440 4.76 -8.34 22.99
N LYS A 441 3.78 -7.64 22.41
CA LYS A 441 2.96 -8.12 21.29
C LYS A 441 3.72 -8.13 19.96
N PHE A 442 4.71 -7.27 19.76
CA PHE A 442 5.51 -7.22 18.53
C PHE A 442 6.16 -8.59 18.19
N PRO A 443 6.93 -9.24 19.08
CA PRO A 443 7.51 -10.56 18.82
C PRO A 443 6.54 -11.73 19.07
N ALA A 444 5.28 -11.47 19.41
CA ALA A 444 4.26 -12.51 19.58
C ALA A 444 3.55 -12.86 18.26
N GLY A 445 3.92 -12.17 17.18
CA GLY A 445 3.49 -12.49 15.83
C GLY A 445 2.12 -11.96 15.41
N ASN A 446 1.90 -12.01 14.11
CA ASN A 446 0.69 -11.53 13.44
C ASN A 446 0.00 -12.64 12.65
N LYS A 447 -1.32 -12.69 12.74
CA LYS A 447 -2.19 -13.59 11.97
C LYS A 447 -3.16 -12.84 11.05
N ARG A 448 -3.18 -11.50 11.16
CA ARG A 448 -4.19 -10.66 10.54
C ARG A 448 -3.67 -9.95 9.31
N PHE A 449 -4.39 -10.06 8.20
CA PHE A 449 -3.99 -9.50 6.91
C PHE A 449 -5.19 -8.92 6.18
N LEU A 450 -4.94 -7.92 5.33
CA LEU A 450 -5.97 -7.34 4.49
C LEU A 450 -6.52 -8.43 3.57
N THR A 451 -7.85 -8.46 3.40
CA THR A 451 -8.46 -9.26 2.35
C THR A 451 -7.83 -8.92 1.01
N ARG A 452 -7.14 -9.91 0.40
CA ARG A 452 -6.45 -9.72 -0.88
C ARG A 452 -7.47 -9.34 -1.96
N ARG A 453 -7.18 -8.27 -2.68
CA ARG A 453 -7.92 -7.87 -3.88
C ARG A 453 -7.77 -8.97 -4.93
N LEU A 454 -8.86 -9.63 -5.32
CA LEU A 454 -8.80 -10.75 -6.26
C LEU A 454 -8.92 -10.34 -7.73
N TRP A 455 -9.22 -9.07 -8.02
CA TRP A 455 -9.18 -8.58 -9.39
C TRP A 455 -7.75 -8.70 -9.95
N GLY A 456 -7.56 -9.45 -11.04
CA GLY A 456 -6.22 -9.74 -11.55
C GLY A 456 -5.42 -10.80 -10.77
N ILE A 457 -6.06 -11.63 -9.94
CA ILE A 457 -5.36 -12.65 -9.16
C ILE A 457 -4.64 -13.68 -10.02
N ALA A 458 -5.21 -14.09 -11.15
CA ALA A 458 -4.77 -15.26 -11.91
C ALA A 458 -3.33 -15.18 -12.44
N ASN A 459 -2.84 -13.97 -12.72
CA ASN A 459 -1.50 -13.71 -13.23
C ASN A 459 -0.69 -12.79 -12.31
N SER A 460 -0.99 -12.82 -11.00
CA SER A 460 -0.27 -12.07 -9.95
C SER A 460 0.29 -12.95 -8.83
N GLY A 461 0.49 -14.24 -9.14
CA GLY A 461 1.14 -15.20 -8.25
C GLY A 461 2.60 -14.79 -7.91
N PRO A 462 3.22 -15.46 -6.93
CA PRO A 462 2.64 -16.50 -6.07
C PRO A 462 1.61 -15.96 -5.08
N TYR A 463 0.99 -16.83 -4.28
CA TYR A 463 -0.23 -16.51 -3.53
C TYR A 463 -0.03 -16.50 -2.01
N PHE A 464 -1.04 -15.91 -1.35
CA PHE A 464 -1.08 -15.62 0.08
C PHE A 464 -0.06 -14.56 0.51
N HIS A 465 -0.02 -14.25 1.80
CA HIS A 465 0.70 -13.08 2.26
C HIS A 465 2.23 -13.21 2.19
N HIS A 466 2.72 -14.45 2.29
CA HIS A 466 4.13 -14.83 2.20
C HIS A 466 4.53 -15.33 0.79
N GLY A 467 3.60 -15.47 -0.15
CA GLY A 467 3.91 -15.89 -1.52
C GLY A 467 4.44 -17.32 -1.66
N MET A 468 4.11 -18.25 -0.75
CA MET A 468 4.65 -19.63 -0.79
C MET A 468 3.72 -20.62 -1.51
N PHE A 469 2.50 -20.20 -1.84
CA PHE A 469 1.60 -21.03 -2.62
C PHE A 469 1.74 -20.72 -4.10
N SER A 470 2.05 -21.73 -4.91
CA SER A 470 2.21 -21.59 -6.36
C SER A 470 0.88 -21.69 -7.11
N THR A 471 -0.20 -22.13 -6.45
CA THR A 471 -1.53 -22.25 -7.05
C THR A 471 -2.61 -21.58 -6.20
N MET A 472 -3.66 -21.07 -6.86
CA MET A 472 -4.85 -20.53 -6.16
C MET A 472 -5.57 -21.61 -5.36
N ARG A 473 -5.52 -22.87 -5.77
CA ARG A 473 -6.11 -23.99 -5.01
C ARG A 473 -5.38 -24.20 -3.67
N GLN A 474 -4.05 -24.17 -3.67
CA GLN A 474 -3.28 -24.19 -2.43
C GLN A 474 -3.64 -22.98 -1.56
N ALA A 475 -3.77 -21.79 -2.14
CA ALA A 475 -4.19 -20.61 -1.39
C ALA A 475 -5.59 -20.77 -0.76
N VAL A 476 -6.58 -21.29 -1.49
CA VAL A 476 -7.92 -21.59 -0.93
C VAL A 476 -7.82 -22.60 0.23
N LEU A 477 -7.03 -23.66 0.08
CA LEU A 477 -6.82 -24.67 1.12
C LEU A 477 -5.96 -24.16 2.30
N GLY A 478 -5.17 -23.12 2.10
CA GLY A 478 -4.38 -22.46 3.14
C GLY A 478 -5.18 -21.51 4.05
N HIS A 479 -6.44 -21.21 3.72
CA HIS A 479 -7.26 -20.34 4.57
C HIS A 479 -7.62 -21.02 5.90
N ALA A 480 -7.26 -20.39 7.00
CA ALA A 480 -7.64 -20.79 8.34
C ALA A 480 -8.30 -19.62 9.09
N GLY A 481 -8.27 -19.61 10.43
CA GLY A 481 -8.85 -18.55 11.25
C GLY A 481 -10.32 -18.27 10.92
N GLU A 482 -10.63 -17.00 10.65
CA GLU A 482 -11.96 -16.51 10.27
C GLU A 482 -12.47 -17.11 8.95
N ALA A 483 -11.57 -17.57 8.07
CA ALA A 483 -11.91 -18.15 6.76
C ALA A 483 -12.04 -19.69 6.78
N LEU A 484 -11.93 -20.34 7.95
CA LEU A 484 -11.98 -21.80 8.06
C LEU A 484 -13.28 -22.40 7.52
N ALA A 485 -14.42 -21.73 7.73
CA ALA A 485 -15.72 -22.19 7.22
C ALA A 485 -15.74 -22.24 5.69
N SER A 486 -15.24 -21.19 5.04
CA SER A 486 -15.14 -21.11 3.57
C SER A 486 -14.20 -22.18 3.01
N ARG A 487 -13.04 -22.43 3.67
CA ARG A 487 -12.16 -23.56 3.30
C ARG A 487 -12.88 -24.90 3.38
N LYS A 488 -13.59 -25.17 4.48
CA LYS A 488 -14.32 -26.44 4.67
C LYS A 488 -15.43 -26.60 3.64
N ALA A 489 -16.14 -25.51 3.30
CA ALA A 489 -17.15 -25.52 2.25
C ALA A 489 -16.54 -25.87 0.87
N PHE A 490 -15.36 -25.33 0.55
CA PHE A 490 -14.63 -25.72 -0.66
C PHE A 490 -14.23 -27.21 -0.65
N GLN A 491 -13.66 -27.70 0.46
CA GLN A 491 -13.24 -29.11 0.59
C GLN A 491 -14.40 -30.10 0.48
N ALA A 492 -15.58 -29.74 1.02
CA ALA A 492 -16.77 -30.58 0.99
C ALA A 492 -17.52 -30.53 -0.36
N ALA A 493 -17.24 -29.54 -1.20
CA ALA A 493 -17.91 -29.42 -2.49
C ALA A 493 -17.46 -30.50 -3.48
N PRO A 494 -18.34 -30.93 -4.43
CA PRO A 494 -17.94 -31.84 -5.50
C PRO A 494 -16.74 -31.32 -6.29
N LYS A 495 -15.89 -32.22 -6.78
CA LYS A 495 -14.67 -31.84 -7.53
C LYS A 495 -14.95 -30.85 -8.68
N GLY A 496 -16.04 -31.05 -9.43
CA GLY A 496 -16.43 -30.14 -10.50
C GLY A 496 -16.75 -28.72 -10.02
N ASP A 497 -17.33 -28.56 -8.82
CA ASP A 497 -17.61 -27.25 -8.23
C ASP A 497 -16.34 -26.59 -7.69
N GLN A 498 -15.41 -27.38 -7.14
CA GLN A 498 -14.08 -26.89 -6.76
C GLN A 498 -13.30 -26.40 -7.99
N ASP A 499 -13.30 -27.18 -9.07
CA ASP A 499 -12.62 -26.83 -10.31
C ASP A 499 -13.26 -25.59 -10.96
N ALA A 500 -14.60 -25.51 -10.96
CA ALA A 500 -15.32 -24.34 -11.43
C ALA A 500 -14.93 -23.06 -10.67
N LEU A 501 -14.80 -23.11 -9.33
CA LEU A 501 -14.30 -21.97 -8.55
C LEU A 501 -12.90 -21.54 -9.03
N ILE A 502 -12.00 -22.50 -9.26
CA ILE A 502 -10.65 -22.20 -9.74
C ILE A 502 -10.68 -21.60 -11.15
N GLU A 503 -11.54 -22.09 -12.05
CA GLU A 503 -11.73 -21.48 -13.38
C GLU A 503 -12.23 -20.03 -13.27
N PHE A 504 -13.17 -19.75 -12.36
CA PHE A 504 -13.58 -18.38 -12.08
C PHE A 504 -12.41 -17.50 -11.64
N LEU A 505 -11.59 -17.95 -10.70
CA LEU A 505 -10.43 -17.18 -10.27
C LEU A 505 -9.40 -16.99 -11.40
N LYS A 506 -9.19 -18.00 -12.26
CA LYS A 506 -8.32 -17.92 -13.46
C LYS A 506 -8.79 -16.88 -14.47
N SER A 507 -10.09 -16.57 -14.48
CA SER A 507 -10.64 -15.54 -15.36
C SER A 507 -10.27 -14.12 -14.93
N LEU A 508 -9.99 -13.87 -13.64
CA LEU A 508 -9.67 -12.54 -13.12
C LEU A 508 -8.18 -12.21 -13.38
N GLN A 509 -7.89 -11.40 -14.40
CA GLN A 509 -6.53 -11.15 -14.90
C GLN A 509 -6.21 -9.66 -15.01
N VAL A 510 -4.97 -9.30 -14.71
CA VAL A 510 -4.41 -8.06 -15.28
C VAL A 510 -4.38 -8.28 -16.79
N LEU A 511 -5.03 -7.39 -17.56
CA LEU A 511 -5.08 -7.49 -19.01
C LEU A 511 -3.83 -6.84 -19.64
N PRO A 512 -3.44 -7.22 -20.87
CA PRO A 512 -2.38 -6.53 -21.59
C PRO A 512 -2.63 -5.01 -21.68
N PRO A 513 -1.59 -4.18 -21.57
CA PRO A 513 -1.73 -2.73 -21.73
C PRO A 513 -2.44 -2.36 -23.03
N GLY A 514 -3.36 -1.41 -22.97
CA GLY A 514 -4.11 -0.95 -24.14
C GLY A 514 -5.36 -1.77 -24.48
N THR A 515 -5.67 -2.83 -23.70
CA THR A 515 -6.91 -3.61 -23.92
C THR A 515 -8.14 -2.71 -23.73
N PRO A 516 -9.05 -2.60 -24.74
CA PRO A 516 -10.11 -1.59 -24.72
C PRO A 516 -11.36 -1.99 -23.92
N ALA A 517 -11.47 -3.26 -23.50
CA ALA A 517 -12.62 -3.78 -22.77
C ALA A 517 -12.18 -4.50 -21.49
N LEU A 518 -13.07 -4.53 -20.50
CA LEU A 518 -12.84 -5.20 -19.23
C LEU A 518 -13.21 -6.69 -19.25
N VAL A 519 -14.01 -7.10 -20.22
CA VAL A 519 -14.40 -8.49 -20.45
C VAL A 519 -13.98 -8.85 -21.86
N VAL A 520 -13.07 -9.80 -21.96
CA VAL A 520 -12.41 -10.16 -23.22
C VAL A 520 -12.26 -11.65 -23.38
N ASP A 521 -12.09 -12.11 -24.61
CA ASP A 521 -11.75 -13.51 -24.88
C ASP A 521 -10.27 -13.83 -24.63
N GLU A 522 -9.86 -15.08 -24.84
CA GLU A 522 -8.47 -15.55 -24.72
C GLU A 522 -7.49 -14.87 -25.70
N HIS A 523 -8.01 -14.11 -26.67
CA HIS A 523 -7.25 -13.29 -27.61
C HIS A 523 -7.37 -11.79 -27.29
N PHE A 524 -7.88 -11.45 -26.10
CA PHE A 524 -8.09 -10.09 -25.60
C PHE A 524 -9.05 -9.25 -26.46
N ARG A 525 -9.94 -9.90 -27.22
CA ARG A 525 -11.00 -9.22 -27.98
C ARG A 525 -12.23 -9.02 -27.08
N PRO A 526 -12.94 -7.88 -27.17
CA PRO A 526 -14.15 -7.66 -26.37
C PRO A 526 -15.15 -8.80 -26.51
N LYS A 527 -15.61 -9.35 -25.38
CA LYS A 527 -16.60 -10.43 -25.35
C LYS A 527 -17.80 -10.03 -24.50
N ARG A 528 -19.00 -10.29 -25.02
CA ARG A 528 -20.23 -10.18 -24.23
C ARG A 528 -20.34 -11.42 -23.34
N TRP A 529 -20.33 -11.21 -22.03
CA TRP A 529 -20.54 -12.24 -21.02
C TRP A 529 -21.53 -11.72 -20.00
N GLY A 530 -22.53 -12.54 -19.66
CA GLY A 530 -23.35 -12.31 -18.46
C GLY A 530 -24.14 -11.00 -18.46
N GLU A 531 -24.31 -10.36 -19.62
CA GLU A 531 -25.48 -9.51 -19.82
C GLU A 531 -26.69 -10.39 -19.52
N LYS A 532 -27.42 -10.03 -18.46
CA LYS A 532 -28.66 -10.71 -18.12
C LYS A 532 -29.48 -10.85 -19.41
N THR A 533 -29.91 -12.06 -19.70
CA THR A 533 -31.08 -12.32 -20.55
C THR A 533 -32.29 -11.63 -19.90
N VAL A 534 -32.40 -10.32 -20.09
CA VAL A 534 -33.61 -9.52 -19.85
C VAL A 534 -34.15 -9.18 -21.24
N ALA A 535 -34.77 -10.19 -21.85
CA ALA A 535 -35.75 -10.06 -22.93
C ALA A 535 -36.34 -11.45 -23.21
N GLY A 536 -37.65 -11.60 -23.01
CA GLY A 536 -38.42 -12.70 -23.60
C GLY A 536 -38.87 -13.86 -22.69
N LYS A 537 -39.54 -13.61 -21.56
CA LYS A 537 -40.72 -14.42 -21.21
C LYS A 537 -41.95 -13.55 -21.45
N GLY A 538 -42.66 -13.83 -22.53
CA GLY A 538 -43.94 -13.23 -22.87
C GLY A 538 -44.49 -13.92 -24.12
N GLY A 539 -45.43 -14.84 -23.93
CA GLY A 539 -46.14 -15.50 -25.03
C GLY A 539 -46.37 -17.00 -24.82
N ALA A 540 -47.15 -17.34 -23.80
CA ALA A 540 -48.04 -18.49 -23.85
C ALA A 540 -49.45 -17.90 -23.74
N ASP A 541 -50.06 -17.70 -24.91
CA ASP A 541 -51.47 -17.90 -25.26
C ASP A 541 -51.66 -17.49 -26.73
#